data_AF-L1Q4Q0-F1
#
_entry.id   AF-L1Q4Q0-F1
#
_cell.length_a   1.000
_cell.length_b   1.000
_cell.length_c   1.000
_cell.angle_alpha   90.00
_cell.angle_beta   90.00
_cell.angle_gamma   90.00
#
_symmetry.space_group_name_H-M   'P 1'
#
loop_
_entity.id
_entity.type
_entity.pdbx_description
1 polymer ?
#
loop_
_entity_poly.entity_id
_entity_poly.type
_entity_poly.pdbx_seq_one_letter_code
_entity_poly.pdbx_strand_id
1 'polypeptide(L)' 'MSKMKISINTGNKKIYIPVSFSLASAFVMMIPSKEISKEDKKTILSILKVCKKELKPYKGLEIINVNSASGEKIIIKI' A
#
# COMPACT_ATOMS: atom_id res chain seq x y z
N MET A 1 8.92 -7.76 -8.14
CA MET A 1 7.51 -7.67 -7.64
C MET A 1 7.47 -6.70 -6.45
N SER A 2 7.06 -5.45 -6.65
CA SER A 2 6.92 -4.50 -5.53
C SER A 2 5.52 -4.61 -4.93
N LYS A 3 5.42 -5.11 -3.70
CA LYS A 3 4.19 -5.18 -2.90
C LYS A 3 4.24 -4.06 -1.84
N MET A 4 3.14 -3.34 -1.65
CA MET A 4 2.98 -2.32 -0.60
C MET A 4 3.20 -2.94 0.79
N LYS A 5 4.01 -2.29 1.64
CA LYS A 5 4.57 -2.86 2.88
C LYS A 5 3.87 -2.26 4.10
N ILE A 6 3.24 -3.08 4.95
CA ILE A 6 2.85 -2.69 6.30
C ILE A 6 4.02 -3.00 7.23
N SER A 7 4.48 -1.98 7.98
CA SER A 7 5.57 -2.08 8.95
C SER A 7 4.98 -2.17 10.36
N ILE A 8 5.13 -3.31 11.02
CA ILE A 8 4.76 -3.47 12.43
C ILE A 8 6.05 -3.41 13.25
N ASN A 9 6.22 -2.33 14.01
CA ASN A 9 7.32 -2.16 14.96
C ASN A 9 6.90 -2.74 16.31
N THR A 10 7.51 -3.85 16.72
CA THR A 10 7.38 -4.38 18.09
C THR A 10 8.77 -4.49 18.70
N GLY A 11 9.16 -3.46 19.46
CA GLY A 11 10.46 -3.37 20.12
C GLY A 11 11.64 -3.65 19.18
N ASN A 12 12.17 -4.88 19.25
CA ASN A 12 13.37 -5.32 18.52
C ASN A 12 13.08 -6.07 17.21
N LYS A 13 11.81 -6.23 16.80
CA LYS A 13 11.43 -6.94 15.58
C LYS A 13 10.69 -6.02 14.62
N LYS A 14 11.28 -5.82 13.44
CA LYS A 14 10.65 -5.17 12.28
C LYS A 14 10.07 -6.26 11.39
N ILE A 15 8.76 -6.48 11.50
CA ILE A 15 8.05 -7.42 10.63
C ILE A 15 7.47 -6.63 9.46
N TYR A 16 7.92 -6.99 8.26
CA TYR A 16 7.45 -6.43 7.00
C TYR A 16 6.49 -7.40 6.35
N ILE A 17 5.19 -7.11 6.40
CA ILE A 17 4.19 -7.89 5.67
C ILE A 17 3.77 -7.08 4.44
N PRO A 18 4.22 -7.48 3.24
CA PRO A 18 3.70 -6.91 2.02
C PRO A 18 2.28 -7.40 1.76
N VAL A 19 1.27 -6.63 2.21
CA VAL A 19 -0.14 -6.98 2.01
C VAL A 19 -0.56 -6.49 0.63
N SER A 20 -0.93 -7.42 -0.25
CA SER A 20 -1.51 -7.01 -1.54
C SER A 20 -2.87 -6.34 -1.31
N PHE A 21 -3.28 -5.40 -2.18
CA PHE A 21 -4.63 -4.81 -2.11
C PHE A 21 -5.73 -5.87 -2.08
N SER A 22 -5.51 -7.03 -2.70
CA SER A 22 -6.49 -8.12 -2.71
C SER A 22 -6.61 -8.80 -1.33
N LEU A 23 -5.48 -8.93 -0.61
CA LEU A 23 -5.45 -9.44 0.74
C LEU A 23 -6.01 -8.41 1.74
N ALA A 24 -5.73 -7.12 1.54
CA ALA A 24 -6.36 -6.04 2.31
C ALA A 24 -7.89 -6.04 2.15
N SER A 25 -8.41 -6.21 0.93
CA SER A 25 -9.86 -6.33 0.70
C SER A 25 -10.45 -7.55 1.41
N ALA A 26 -9.74 -8.69 1.41
CA ALA A 26 -10.19 -9.89 2.13
C ALA A 26 -10.31 -9.65 3.64
N PHE A 27 -9.33 -8.97 4.25
CA PHE A 27 -9.39 -8.61 5.67
C PHE A 27 -10.59 -7.73 5.99
N VAL A 28 -10.86 -6.70 5.19
CA VAL A 28 -12.02 -5.80 5.40
C VAL A 28 -13.34 -6.56 5.36
N MET A 29 -13.47 -7.57 4.50
CA MET A 29 -14.66 -8.42 4.45
C MET A 29 -14.83 -9.29 5.71
N MET A 30 -13.72 -9.70 6.33
CA MET A 30 -13.72 -10.55 7.53
C MET A 30 -13.99 -9.80 8.84
N ILE A 31 -13.84 -8.47 8.88
CA ILE A 31 -14.12 -7.69 10.10
C ILE A 31 -15.61 -7.83 10.45
N PRO A 32 -15.98 -8.16 11.70
CA PRO A 32 -17.39 -8.27 12.09
C PRO A 32 -18.17 -6.96 11.90
N SER A 33 -19.44 -7.04 11.47
CA SER A 33 -20.26 -5.83 11.25
C SER A 33 -20.58 -5.03 12.51
N LYS A 34 -20.34 -5.61 13.69
CA LYS A 34 -20.41 -4.92 14.99
C LYS A 34 -19.25 -3.94 15.22
N GLU A 35 -18.12 -4.14 14.51
CA GLU A 35 -16.93 -3.28 14.63
C GLU A 35 -16.89 -2.23 13.53
N ILE A 36 -17.46 -2.53 12.37
CA ILE A 36 -17.51 -1.62 11.24
C ILE A 36 -18.81 -1.80 10.45
N SER A 37 -19.47 -0.69 10.13
CA SER A 37 -20.75 -0.71 9.41
C SER A 37 -20.60 -1.28 8.00
N LYS A 38 -21.73 -1.69 7.40
CA LYS A 38 -21.73 -2.17 6.01
C LYS A 38 -21.35 -1.05 5.03
N GLU A 39 -21.83 0.17 5.27
CA GLU A 39 -21.47 1.36 4.50
C GLU A 39 -19.96 1.63 4.55
N ASP A 40 -19.35 1.59 5.74
CA ASP A 40 -17.91 1.84 5.88
C ASP A 40 -17.08 0.76 5.18
N LYS A 41 -17.47 -0.51 5.31
CA LYS A 41 -16.83 -1.61 4.55
C LYS A 41 -16.90 -1.36 3.04
N LYS A 42 -18.06 -0.94 2.53
CA LYS A 42 -18.25 -0.66 1.11
C LYS A 42 -17.36 0.49 0.65
N THR A 43 -17.23 1.54 1.46
CA THR A 43 -16.36 2.69 1.20
C THR A 43 -14.90 2.26 1.15
N ILE A 44 -14.42 1.51 2.16
CA ILE A 44 -13.05 1.02 2.21
C ILE A 44 -12.72 0.11 1.02
N LEU A 45 -13.62 -0.83 0.70
CA LEU A 45 -13.42 -1.72 -0.46
C LEU A 45 -13.35 -0.94 -1.78
N SER A 46 -14.13 0.14 -1.92
CA SER A 46 -14.10 1.01 -3.10
C SER A 46 -12.77 1.77 -3.20
N ILE A 47 -12.27 2.31 -2.10
CA ILE A 47 -10.96 2.97 -2.05
C ILE A 47 -9.84 2.00 -2.45
N LEU A 48 -9.83 0.79 -1.85
CA LEU A 48 -8.84 -0.24 -2.19
C LEU A 48 -8.88 -0.63 -3.67
N LYS A 49 -10.08 -0.68 -4.27
CA LYS A 49 -10.26 -0.96 -5.70
C LYS A 49 -9.69 0.15 -6.58
N VAL A 50 -9.92 1.41 -6.23
CA VAL A 50 -9.36 2.59 -6.92
C VAL A 50 -7.84 2.57 -6.82
N CYS A 51 -7.28 2.46 -5.61
CA CYS A 51 -5.83 2.39 -5.42
C CYS A 51 -5.19 1.24 -6.22
N LYS A 52 -5.81 0.05 -6.21
CA LYS A 52 -5.33 -1.09 -7.02
C LYS A 52 -5.33 -0.79 -8.52
N LYS A 53 -6.31 -0.04 -9.03
CA LYS A 53 -6.40 0.35 -10.44
C LYS A 53 -5.34 1.40 -10.77
N GLU A 54 -5.26 2.46 -9.98
CA GLU A 54 -4.30 3.57 -10.18
C GLU A 54 -2.85 3.11 -10.07
N LEU A 55 -2.56 2.13 -9.21
CA LEU A 55 -1.21 1.59 -9.03
C LEU A 55 -0.86 0.47 -10.02
N LYS A 56 -1.81 -0.01 -10.83
CA LYS A 56 -1.59 -1.08 -11.82
C LYS A 56 -0.58 -0.69 -12.91
N PRO A 57 -0.60 0.53 -13.49
CA PRO A 57 0.40 0.97 -14.47
C PRO A 57 1.81 1.04 -13.89
N TYR A 58 1.92 1.32 -12.59
CA TYR A 58 3.19 1.43 -11.89
C TYR A 58 3.70 0.08 -11.33
N LYS A 59 3.00 -1.03 -11.64
CA LYS A 59 3.37 -2.36 -11.15
C LYS A 59 4.70 -2.79 -11.75
N GLY A 60 5.71 -2.89 -10.89
CA GLY A 60 7.07 -3.27 -11.29
C GLY A 60 8.06 -2.10 -11.31
N LEU A 61 7.59 -0.87 -11.10
CA LEU A 61 8.47 0.27 -10.85
C LEU A 61 9.07 0.18 -9.45
N GLU A 62 10.36 0.47 -9.38
CA GLU A 62 11.11 0.62 -8.15
C GLU A 62 11.31 2.12 -7.88
N ILE A 63 10.90 2.57 -6.70
CA ILE A 63 11.20 3.94 -6.26
C ILE A 63 12.64 3.92 -5.77
N ILE A 64 13.56 4.23 -6.69
CA ILE A 64 14.96 4.48 -6.37
C ILE A 64 15.06 5.89 -5.79
N ASN A 65 15.55 5.98 -4.55
CA ASN A 65 15.95 7.26 -3.97
C ASN A 65 17.22 7.71 -4.69
N VAL A 66 17.09 8.73 -5.54
CA VAL A 66 18.22 9.33 -6.25
C VAL A 66 18.64 10.57 -5.49
N ASN A 67 19.78 10.50 -4.81
CA ASN A 67 20.40 11.63 -4.13
C ASN A 67 21.58 12.11 -4.97
N SER A 68 21.63 13.40 -5.31
CA SER A 68 22.86 13.99 -5.84
C SER A 68 23.85 14.18 -4.69
N ALA A 69 25.15 14.06 -4.96
CA ALA A 69 26.19 14.35 -3.97
C ALA A 69 26.15 15.82 -3.47
N SER A 70 25.59 16.71 -4.27
CA SER A 70 25.42 18.14 -4.00
C SER A 70 24.05 18.51 -3.38
N GLY A 71 23.12 17.56 -3.22
CA GLY A 71 21.76 17.83 -2.71
C GLY A 71 20.79 18.45 -3.72
N GLU A 72 21.14 18.49 -5.00
CA GLU A 72 20.30 18.97 -6.08
C GLU A 72 19.13 18.03 -6.38
N LYS A 73 18.00 18.61 -6.77
CA LYS A 73 16.78 17.87 -7.13
C LYS A 73 16.93 17.27 -8.52
N ILE A 74 17.00 15.95 -8.62
CA ILE A 74 17.10 15.24 -9.89
C ILE A 74 15.69 14.96 -10.45
N ILE A 75 15.44 15.42 -11.68
CA ILE A 75 14.20 15.16 -12.43
C ILE A 75 14.51 14.10 -13.49
N ILE A 76 13.94 12.91 -13.34
CA ILE A 76 14.01 11.85 -14.36
C ILE A 76 12.78 12.00 -15.26
N LYS A 77 12.99 12.35 -16.53
CA LYS A 77 11.95 12.34 -17.56
C LYS A 77 12.04 11.03 -18.34
N ILE A 78 10.89 10.40 -18.61
CA ILE A 78 10.74 9.22 -19.46
C ILE A 78 10.14 9.68 -20.78
#